data_AF-A0A7C7E9W9-F1
#
_entry.id   AF-A0A7C7E9W9-F1
#
_cell.length_a   1.000
_cell.length_b   1.000
_cell.length_c   1.000
_cell.angle_alpha   90.00
_cell.angle_beta   90.00
_cell.angle_gamma   90.00
#
_symmetry.space_group_name_H-M   'P 1'
#
loop_
_entity.id
_entity.type
_entity.pdbx_description
1 polymer ?
#
loop_
_entity_poly.entity_id
_entity_poly.type
_entity_poly.pdbx_seq_one_letter_code
_entity_poly.pdbx_strand_id
1 'polypeptide(L)'
;MINGSGVVKSSWNNYYGLFFEWSAKQNTANNYSDITFTIYADFTSYGTIQVGSRNDGKMSIAGQEEIVYMPAVTKLNNGNARIKLATIKKRVKHRNDGTLPNVTLKAVWPIRATIAGVYRSTIEGIFNTGEIKRIPRASEVKSSADFTLENDLKVNLKRYSDDFKHDILLKINGSDFKTITNVDTSTTITFTETEINNLYNQSVNVSELSTELVVTTKQNATTIGTTNKKGKMFIDPIKNAPTFEEFEFKSDGKTTSATGWNDYITEDNNLSVLEHTIYTIKPGTASGKNGATITGFEISLNNRVYRATGAEFTLPNAITYNDNLIVSAVDSRGFKTKVIKNIRGQQYTKIKFDKLDIKRRNYPNLLNIVPSI
;
A
#
# COMPACT_ATOMS: atom_id res chain seq x y z
N MET A 1 20.50 -33.69 2.49
CA MET A 1 21.50 -33.37 3.53
C MET A 1 22.72 -32.85 2.80
N ILE A 2 23.25 -31.70 3.19
CA ILE A 2 24.46 -31.12 2.56
C ILE A 2 25.63 -31.47 3.45
N ASN A 3 26.72 -31.99 2.89
CA ASN A 3 27.87 -32.46 3.65
C ASN A 3 29.15 -31.82 3.12
N GLY A 4 30.13 -31.64 4.00
CA GLY A 4 31.48 -31.26 3.60
C GLY A 4 32.51 -31.75 4.60
N SER A 5 33.75 -31.85 4.15
CA SER A 5 34.87 -32.24 4.98
C SER A 5 36.14 -31.52 4.54
N GLY A 6 37.13 -31.48 5.42
CA GLY A 6 38.43 -30.90 5.12
C GLY A 6 39.43 -31.08 6.24
N VAL A 7 40.71 -30.93 5.91
CA VAL A 7 41.81 -31.05 6.87
C VAL A 7 42.39 -29.65 7.11
N VAL A 8 42.57 -29.25 8.37
CA VAL A 8 43.48 -28.15 8.73
C VAL A 8 44.67 -28.77 9.45
N LYS A 9 45.84 -28.64 8.85
CA LYS A 9 47.10 -29.06 9.47
C LYS A 9 47.50 -28.04 10.54
N SER A 10 48.22 -28.52 11.56
CA SER A 10 48.80 -27.62 12.54
C SER A 10 49.79 -26.66 11.86
N SER A 11 49.89 -25.43 12.36
CA SER A 11 50.84 -24.44 11.81
C SER A 11 52.32 -24.78 12.01
N TRP A 12 52.61 -25.81 12.81
CA TRP A 12 53.95 -26.15 13.27
C TRP A 12 54.41 -27.55 12.82
N ASN A 13 53.59 -28.34 12.12
CA ASN A 13 54.03 -29.47 11.30
C ASN A 13 52.91 -30.02 10.38
N ASN A 14 53.31 -30.93 9.48
CA ASN A 14 52.41 -31.63 8.55
C ASN A 14 51.88 -32.98 9.05
N TYR A 15 52.27 -33.40 10.26
CA TYR A 15 51.98 -34.74 10.80
C TYR A 15 50.78 -34.78 11.74
N TYR A 16 50.45 -33.64 12.36
CA TYR A 16 49.39 -33.48 13.34
C TYR A 16 48.46 -32.37 12.87
N GLY A 17 47.16 -32.60 12.98
CA GLY A 17 46.15 -31.61 12.62
C GLY A 17 44.77 -31.97 13.11
N LEU A 18 43.80 -31.18 12.65
CA LEU A 18 42.39 -31.44 12.83
C LEU A 18 41.79 -31.79 11.48
N PHE A 19 41.04 -32.88 11.45
CA PHE A 19 40.13 -33.17 10.36
C PHE A 19 38.71 -32.78 10.76
N PHE A 20 38.03 -32.09 9.87
CA PHE A 20 36.70 -31.56 10.03
C PHE A 20 35.72 -32.33 9.17
N GLU A 21 34.61 -32.74 9.77
CA GLU A 21 33.44 -33.19 9.05
C GLU A 21 32.25 -32.36 9.51
N TRP A 22 31.42 -31.94 8.56
CA TRP A 22 30.19 -31.27 8.89
C TRP A 22 29.05 -31.70 7.97
N SER A 23 27.84 -31.57 8.48
CA SER A 23 26.61 -31.74 7.71
C SER A 23 25.58 -30.69 8.09
N ALA A 24 24.76 -30.29 7.14
CA ALA A 24 23.63 -29.40 7.33
C ALA A 24 22.32 -30.07 6.91
N LYS A 25 21.35 -30.05 7.82
CA LYS A 25 19.96 -30.44 7.56
C LYS A 25 19.10 -29.19 7.56
N GLN A 26 18.56 -28.84 6.39
CA GLN A 26 17.71 -27.66 6.23
C GLN A 26 16.29 -27.95 6.70
N ASN A 27 15.68 -26.98 7.38
CA ASN A 27 14.24 -26.90 7.58
C ASN A 27 13.70 -25.77 6.70
N THR A 28 13.08 -26.15 5.58
CA THR A 28 12.59 -25.21 4.57
C THR A 28 11.42 -24.38 5.07
N ALA A 29 10.53 -24.97 5.88
CA ALA A 29 9.37 -24.29 6.45
C ALA A 29 9.79 -23.17 7.41
N ASN A 30 10.74 -23.47 8.30
CA ASN A 30 11.18 -22.57 9.37
C ASN A 30 12.45 -21.77 9.05
N ASN A 31 12.96 -21.86 7.82
CA ASN A 31 14.08 -21.07 7.28
C ASN A 31 15.38 -21.13 8.13
N TYR A 32 15.81 -22.34 8.48
CA TYR A 32 17.08 -22.56 9.19
C TYR A 32 17.78 -23.84 8.72
N SER A 33 19.06 -23.98 9.08
CA SER A 33 19.82 -25.23 8.97
C SER A 33 20.31 -25.67 10.34
N ASP A 34 20.11 -26.95 10.68
CA ASP A 34 20.80 -27.58 11.80
C ASP A 34 22.14 -28.12 11.28
N ILE A 35 23.24 -27.54 11.76
CA ILE A 35 24.61 -27.89 11.38
C ILE A 35 25.20 -28.80 12.44
N THR A 36 25.68 -29.97 12.03
CA THR A 36 26.44 -30.91 12.85
C THR A 36 27.90 -30.76 12.48
N PHE A 37 28.77 -30.59 13.47
CA PHE A 37 30.19 -30.38 13.28
C PHE A 37 30.98 -31.38 14.13
N THR A 38 31.79 -32.21 13.48
CA THR A 38 32.62 -33.22 14.12
C THR A 38 34.08 -32.96 13.81
N ILE A 39 34.93 -33.10 14.82
CA ILE A 39 36.38 -33.01 14.67
C ILE A 39 37.07 -34.31 15.03
N TYR A 40 38.18 -34.54 14.36
CA TYR A 40 39.06 -35.67 14.57
C TYR A 40 40.49 -35.16 14.73
N ALA A 41 41.26 -35.79 15.61
CA ALA A 41 42.70 -35.70 15.57
C ALA A 41 43.18 -36.44 14.32
N ASP A 42 43.84 -35.73 13.42
CA ASP A 42 44.34 -36.25 12.15
C ASP A 42 45.85 -36.41 12.23
N PHE A 43 46.31 -37.66 12.07
CA PHE A 43 47.71 -38.02 12.11
C PHE A 43 48.15 -38.56 10.76
N THR A 44 49.28 -38.11 10.23
CA THR A 44 49.89 -38.71 9.05
C THR A 44 51.04 -39.66 9.43
N SER A 45 51.60 -40.34 8.43
CA SER A 45 52.51 -41.50 8.46
C SER A 45 53.53 -41.60 9.62
N TYR A 46 53.97 -40.49 10.21
CA TYR A 46 55.00 -40.46 11.25
C TYR A 46 54.49 -39.95 12.61
N GLY A 47 55.00 -40.55 13.68
CA GLY A 47 54.89 -40.04 15.05
C GLY A 47 53.93 -40.83 15.94
N THR A 48 54.33 -40.98 17.21
CA THR A 48 53.51 -41.47 18.31
C THR A 48 53.07 -40.31 19.20
N ILE A 49 51.88 -40.40 19.76
CA ILE A 49 51.38 -39.41 20.71
C ILE A 49 50.48 -40.05 21.75
N GLN A 50 50.58 -39.56 22.97
CA GLN A 50 49.67 -39.88 24.06
C GLN A 50 49.20 -38.58 24.69
N VAL A 51 47.91 -38.34 24.61
CA VAL A 51 47.25 -37.15 25.13
C VAL A 51 46.14 -37.62 26.05
N GLY A 52 46.15 -37.16 27.31
CA GLY A 52 45.05 -37.42 28.24
C GLY A 52 43.75 -36.73 27.81
N SER A 53 42.62 -37.14 28.39
CA SER A 53 41.34 -36.47 28.14
C SER A 53 41.35 -35.01 28.59
N ARG A 54 40.45 -34.22 28.00
CA ARG A 54 40.34 -32.77 28.21
C ARG A 54 38.88 -32.38 28.33
N ASN A 55 38.56 -31.54 29.31
CA ASN A 55 37.22 -30.99 29.54
C ASN A 55 37.10 -29.52 29.11
N ASP A 56 38.18 -28.95 28.56
CA ASP A 56 38.32 -27.55 28.16
C ASP A 56 38.52 -27.40 26.64
N GLY A 57 38.17 -28.43 25.85
CA GLY A 57 38.14 -28.33 24.40
C GLY A 57 37.10 -27.30 23.95
N LYS A 58 37.32 -26.63 22.81
CA LYS A 58 36.37 -25.62 22.32
C LYS A 58 35.95 -25.92 20.90
N MET A 59 34.67 -25.77 20.61
CA MET A 59 34.12 -25.83 19.25
C MET A 59 33.12 -24.69 19.04
N SER A 60 33.08 -24.11 17.85
CA SER A 60 32.12 -23.07 17.49
C SER A 60 31.53 -23.31 16.11
N ILE A 61 30.23 -23.07 15.98
CA ILE A 61 29.51 -22.96 14.71
C ILE A 61 28.93 -21.54 14.64
N ALA A 62 29.23 -20.79 13.58
CA ALA A 62 28.72 -19.43 13.38
C ALA A 62 29.04 -18.47 14.56
N GLY A 63 30.20 -18.65 15.21
CA GLY A 63 30.60 -17.86 16.37
C GLY A 63 29.95 -18.27 17.70
N GLN A 64 29.08 -19.27 17.72
CA GLN A 64 28.51 -19.82 18.95
C GLN A 64 29.45 -20.89 19.52
N GLU A 65 30.28 -20.50 20.49
CA GLU A 65 31.23 -21.38 21.17
C GLU A 65 30.55 -22.32 22.18
N GLU A 66 31.05 -23.55 22.26
CA GLU A 66 30.77 -24.54 23.30
C GLU A 66 32.08 -25.12 23.82
N ILE A 67 32.16 -25.29 25.13
CA ILE A 67 33.21 -26.07 25.78
C ILE A 67 32.80 -27.55 25.72
N VAL A 68 33.70 -28.40 25.22
CA VAL A 68 33.43 -29.81 24.95
C VAL A 68 34.46 -30.71 25.62
N TYR A 69 33.99 -31.87 26.07
CA TYR A 69 34.85 -32.98 26.44
C TYR A 69 35.50 -33.58 25.18
N MET A 70 36.81 -33.81 25.25
CA MET A 70 37.59 -34.53 24.24
C MET A 70 38.27 -35.74 24.91
N PRO A 71 38.15 -36.94 24.33
CA PRO A 71 38.70 -38.16 24.91
C PRO A 71 40.23 -38.15 24.87
N ALA A 72 40.83 -39.05 25.66
CA ALA A 72 42.25 -39.34 25.53
C ALA A 72 42.55 -39.87 24.13
N VAL A 73 43.69 -39.48 23.57
CA VAL A 73 44.14 -39.90 22.24
C VAL A 73 45.49 -40.58 22.38
N THR A 74 45.54 -41.85 21.98
CA THR A 74 46.75 -42.66 21.99
C THR A 74 47.00 -43.20 20.59
N LYS A 75 48.15 -42.84 20.01
CA LYS A 75 48.67 -43.40 18.76
C LYS A 75 50.09 -43.88 19.03
N LEU A 76 50.32 -45.19 19.00
CA LEU A 76 51.61 -45.81 19.33
C LEU A 76 52.36 -46.35 18.11
N ASN A 77 51.74 -46.32 16.94
CA ASN A 77 52.29 -46.87 15.70
C ASN A 77 52.42 -45.79 14.63
N ASN A 78 53.40 -45.96 13.74
CA ASN A 78 53.47 -45.21 12.50
C ASN A 78 52.30 -45.57 11.57
N GLY A 79 51.84 -44.60 10.79
CA GLY A 79 50.66 -44.74 9.93
C GLY A 79 49.66 -43.59 10.08
N ASN A 80 48.72 -43.53 9.13
CA ASN A 80 47.66 -42.52 9.15
C ASN A 80 46.56 -42.95 10.13
N ALA A 81 46.07 -42.02 10.95
CA ALA A 81 44.98 -42.29 11.88
C ALA A 81 44.07 -41.06 12.01
N ARG A 82 42.77 -41.30 12.12
CA ARG A 82 41.77 -40.29 12.49
C ARG A 82 41.02 -40.76 13.72
N ILE A 83 41.14 -40.00 14.80
CA ILE A 83 40.53 -40.32 16.09
C ILE A 83 39.52 -39.23 16.42
N LYS A 84 38.25 -39.61 16.58
CA LYS A 84 37.17 -38.66 16.87
C LYS A 84 37.41 -37.96 18.19
N LEU A 85 37.36 -36.63 18.20
CA LEU A 85 37.53 -35.81 19.39
C LEU A 85 36.19 -35.37 19.97
N ALA A 86 35.31 -34.79 19.15
CA ALA A 86 34.04 -34.26 19.63
C ALA A 86 33.07 -34.01 18.47
N THR A 87 31.77 -33.89 18.79
CA THR A 87 30.72 -33.44 17.89
C THR A 87 29.85 -32.43 18.61
N ILE A 88 29.54 -31.30 17.95
CA ILE A 88 28.52 -30.35 18.40
C ILE A 88 27.46 -30.15 17.31
N LYS A 89 26.29 -29.66 17.70
CA LYS A 89 25.20 -29.34 16.79
C LYS A 89 24.59 -27.99 17.14
N LYS A 90 24.48 -27.10 16.15
CA LYS A 90 23.87 -25.78 16.31
C LYS A 90 22.87 -25.50 15.19
N ARG A 91 21.84 -24.72 15.52
CA ARG A 91 20.89 -24.19 14.56
C ARG A 91 21.36 -22.82 14.07
N VAL A 92 21.43 -22.64 12.76
CA VAL A 92 21.76 -21.35 12.13
C VAL A 92 20.59 -20.89 11.28
N LYS A 93 20.05 -19.71 11.58
CA LYS A 93 18.94 -19.11 10.83
C LYS A 93 19.43 -18.57 9.49
N HIS A 94 18.64 -18.78 8.44
CA HIS A 94 18.88 -18.17 7.13
C HIS A 94 18.35 -16.73 7.13
N ARG A 95 18.81 -15.92 6.17
CA ARG A 95 18.21 -14.62 5.87
C ARG A 95 16.80 -14.79 5.30
N ASN A 96 16.03 -13.70 5.23
CA ASN A 96 14.63 -13.74 4.75
C ASN A 96 14.49 -14.24 3.30
N ASP A 97 15.52 -14.06 2.47
CA ASP A 97 15.63 -14.57 1.09
C ASP A 97 16.04 -16.05 1.02
N GLY A 98 16.19 -16.70 2.17
CA GLY A 98 16.60 -18.10 2.33
C GLY A 98 18.09 -18.35 2.12
N THR A 99 18.91 -17.31 1.92
CA THR A 99 20.37 -17.47 1.86
C THR A 99 20.95 -17.72 3.25
N LEU A 100 21.98 -18.56 3.30
CA LEU A 100 22.84 -18.72 4.47
C LEU A 100 24.27 -18.42 4.04
N PRO A 101 24.88 -17.31 4.51
CA PRO A 101 26.28 -17.04 4.26
C PRO A 101 27.18 -18.17 4.76
N ASN A 102 28.42 -18.20 4.27
CA ASN A 102 29.43 -19.16 4.72
C ASN A 102 29.50 -19.18 6.25
N VAL A 103 29.33 -20.37 6.82
CA VAL A 103 29.38 -20.57 8.26
C VAL A 103 30.81 -20.93 8.64
N THR A 104 31.40 -20.12 9.50
CA THR A 104 32.71 -20.44 10.09
C THR A 104 32.55 -21.47 11.20
N LEU A 105 33.31 -22.55 11.07
CA LEU A 105 33.50 -23.60 12.04
C LEU A 105 34.88 -23.43 12.65
N LYS A 106 34.97 -23.46 13.98
CA LYS A 106 36.24 -23.35 14.71
C LYS A 106 36.34 -24.47 15.71
N ALA A 107 37.53 -25.02 15.88
CA ALA A 107 37.81 -25.92 16.99
C ALA A 107 39.21 -25.70 17.55
N VAL A 108 39.32 -25.85 18.87
CA VAL A 108 40.57 -25.82 19.61
C VAL A 108 40.68 -27.12 20.40
N TRP A 109 41.69 -27.92 20.06
CA TRP A 109 42.06 -29.12 20.81
C TRP A 109 43.21 -28.79 21.78
N PRO A 110 42.99 -28.83 23.10
CA PRO A 110 44.02 -28.59 24.12
C PRO A 110 44.95 -29.80 24.26
N ILE A 111 45.78 -30.01 23.24
CA ILE A 111 46.66 -31.16 23.11
C ILE A 111 47.64 -31.29 24.28
N ARG A 112 48.18 -30.18 24.79
CA ARG A 112 49.11 -30.10 25.95
C ARG A 112 50.17 -31.22 25.91
N ALA A 113 50.90 -31.32 24.81
CA ALA A 113 51.84 -32.40 24.55
C ALA A 113 53.19 -31.85 24.06
N THR A 114 54.28 -32.54 24.38
CA THR A 114 55.62 -32.25 23.85
C THR A 114 55.82 -33.00 22.56
N ILE A 115 56.03 -32.28 21.46
CA ILE A 115 56.19 -32.85 20.11
C ILE A 115 57.51 -32.37 19.55
N ALA A 116 58.39 -33.32 19.20
CA ALA A 116 59.75 -33.06 18.76
C ALA A 116 60.52 -32.10 19.70
N GLY A 117 60.39 -32.31 21.01
CA GLY A 117 61.07 -31.49 22.04
C GLY A 117 60.40 -30.15 22.37
N VAL A 118 59.29 -29.79 21.69
CA VAL A 118 58.59 -28.51 21.93
C VAL A 118 57.21 -28.75 22.54
N TYR A 119 56.92 -28.07 23.66
CA TYR A 119 55.60 -28.11 24.27
C TYR A 119 54.57 -27.35 23.42
N ARG A 120 53.45 -28.01 23.12
CA ARG A 120 52.31 -27.44 22.38
C ARG A 120 51.07 -27.50 23.26
N SER A 121 50.48 -26.34 23.53
CA SER A 121 49.28 -26.23 24.37
C SER A 121 48.01 -26.58 23.61
N THR A 122 47.88 -26.12 22.37
CA THR A 122 46.67 -26.29 21.54
C THR A 122 46.97 -26.58 20.06
N ILE A 123 46.00 -27.19 19.39
CA ILE A 123 45.83 -27.12 17.93
C ILE A 123 44.52 -26.41 17.67
N GLU A 124 44.56 -25.33 16.89
CA GLU A 124 43.37 -24.64 16.40
C GLU A 124 43.19 -24.93 14.92
N GLY A 125 41.94 -25.06 14.48
CA GLY A 125 41.61 -25.03 13.07
C GLY A 125 40.30 -24.30 12.81
N ILE A 126 40.28 -23.61 11.68
CA ILE A 126 39.15 -22.84 11.18
C ILE A 126 38.78 -23.42 9.82
N PHE A 127 37.51 -23.75 9.65
CA PHE A 127 36.96 -24.29 8.42
C PHE A 127 35.70 -23.50 8.05
N ASN A 128 35.50 -23.21 6.77
CA ASN A 128 34.24 -22.60 6.31
C ASN A 128 33.43 -23.65 5.56
N THR A 129 32.12 -23.73 5.82
CA THR A 129 31.23 -24.68 5.15
C THR A 129 31.15 -24.49 3.63
N GLY A 130 31.67 -23.38 3.10
CA GLY A 130 31.30 -22.90 1.77
C GLY A 130 29.82 -22.51 1.72
N GLU A 131 29.30 -22.36 0.51
CA GLU A 131 27.91 -21.98 0.28
C GLU A 131 26.98 -23.15 0.63
N ILE A 132 26.10 -22.93 1.60
CA ILE A 132 24.98 -23.84 1.87
C ILE A 132 23.84 -23.45 0.94
N LYS A 133 23.31 -24.42 0.19
CA LYS A 133 22.24 -24.20 -0.80
C LYS A 133 21.13 -23.33 -0.21
N ARG A 134 20.75 -22.29 -0.94
CA ARG A 134 19.63 -21.42 -0.59
C ARG A 134 18.33 -22.22 -0.42
N ILE A 135 17.55 -21.87 0.60
CA ILE A 135 16.16 -22.34 0.73
C ILE A 135 15.28 -21.46 -0.16
N PRO A 136 14.59 -22.00 -1.19
CA PRO A 136 13.70 -21.20 -2.03
C PRO A 136 12.62 -20.47 -1.21
N ARG A 137 12.40 -19.18 -1.49
CA ARG A 137 11.40 -18.34 -0.83
C ARG A 137 10.49 -17.66 -1.85
N ALA A 138 9.22 -17.48 -1.51
CA ALA A 138 8.31 -16.69 -2.33
C ALA A 138 8.82 -15.26 -2.46
N SER A 139 8.81 -14.73 -3.68
CA SER A 139 9.13 -13.33 -3.97
C SER A 139 8.08 -12.40 -3.37
N GLU A 140 8.44 -11.13 -3.21
CA GLU A 140 7.55 -10.10 -2.64
C GLU A 140 7.06 -9.13 -3.70
N VAL A 141 5.87 -8.57 -3.51
CA VAL A 141 5.35 -7.46 -4.32
C VAL A 141 5.87 -6.14 -3.74
N LYS A 142 6.65 -5.39 -4.52
CA LYS A 142 7.19 -4.08 -4.12
C LYS A 142 6.27 -2.92 -4.46
N SER A 143 5.58 -2.99 -5.60
CA SER A 143 4.67 -1.94 -6.04
C SER A 143 3.39 -1.91 -5.21
N SER A 144 2.64 -0.80 -5.31
CA SER A 144 1.25 -0.79 -4.86
C SER A 144 0.38 -1.67 -5.77
N ALA A 145 -0.74 -2.14 -5.24
CA ALA A 145 -1.84 -2.69 -6.02
C ALA A 145 -2.89 -1.61 -6.34
N ASP A 146 -2.63 -0.35 -5.95
CA ASP A 146 -3.47 0.79 -6.26
C ASP A 146 -3.26 1.27 -7.70
N PHE A 147 -4.35 1.63 -8.38
CA PHE A 147 -4.30 2.27 -9.70
C PHE A 147 -5.59 3.05 -9.98
N THR A 148 -5.55 3.96 -10.94
CA THR A 148 -6.75 4.62 -11.47
C THR A 148 -7.20 3.86 -12.72
N LEU A 149 -8.50 3.59 -12.85
CA LEU A 149 -9.07 2.96 -14.04
C LEU A 149 -8.69 3.75 -15.30
N GLU A 150 -8.48 3.04 -16.42
CA GLU A 150 -7.91 3.53 -17.69
C GLU A 150 -6.39 3.78 -17.69
N ASN A 151 -5.73 3.75 -16.52
CA ASN A 151 -4.28 3.78 -16.45
C ASN A 151 -3.72 2.36 -16.29
N ASP A 152 -2.50 2.17 -16.79
CA ASP A 152 -1.74 0.93 -16.61
C ASP A 152 -1.34 0.71 -15.15
N LEU A 153 -1.45 -0.54 -14.68
CA LEU A 153 -0.93 -0.96 -13.36
C LEU A 153 0.46 -1.58 -13.52
N LYS A 154 1.49 -0.85 -13.06
CA LYS A 154 2.87 -1.34 -13.03
C LYS A 154 3.12 -2.22 -11.82
N VAL A 155 3.51 -3.48 -12.06
CA VAL A 155 3.82 -4.44 -11.00
C VAL A 155 5.32 -4.68 -10.93
N ASN A 156 5.91 -4.45 -9.76
CA ASN A 156 7.34 -4.68 -9.51
C ASN A 156 7.52 -5.70 -8.38
N LEU A 157 8.40 -6.66 -8.59
CA LEU A 157 8.67 -7.76 -7.67
C LEU A 157 10.07 -7.67 -7.08
N LYS A 158 10.20 -8.04 -5.80
CA LYS A 158 11.49 -8.38 -5.20
C LYS A 158 11.73 -9.87 -5.48
N ARG A 159 12.32 -10.15 -6.63
CA ARG A 159 12.69 -11.52 -6.99
C ARG A 159 13.84 -11.99 -6.12
N TYR A 160 13.65 -13.10 -5.41
CA TYR A 160 14.69 -13.62 -4.55
C TYR A 160 15.73 -14.43 -5.32
N SER A 161 15.38 -15.17 -6.37
CA SER A 161 16.31 -15.97 -7.18
C SER A 161 16.10 -15.74 -8.67
N ASP A 162 17.16 -15.70 -9.47
CA ASP A 162 17.05 -15.49 -10.93
C ASP A 162 16.37 -16.63 -11.67
N ASP A 163 16.39 -17.84 -11.10
CA ASP A 163 15.64 -19.00 -11.61
C ASP A 163 14.12 -18.92 -11.37
N PHE A 164 13.63 -17.89 -10.68
CA PHE A 164 12.21 -17.76 -10.39
C PHE A 164 11.48 -17.01 -11.50
N LYS A 165 10.32 -17.59 -11.86
CA LYS A 165 9.27 -16.97 -12.67
C LYS A 165 8.02 -16.77 -11.83
N HIS A 166 7.15 -15.86 -12.24
CA HIS A 166 5.97 -15.51 -11.47
C HIS A 166 4.71 -15.50 -12.31
N ASP A 167 3.63 -15.99 -11.72
CA ASP A 167 2.29 -15.75 -12.22
C ASP A 167 1.62 -14.72 -11.32
N ILE A 168 1.09 -13.68 -11.94
CA ILE A 168 0.48 -12.53 -11.28
C ILE A 168 -0.99 -12.53 -11.66
N LEU A 169 -1.85 -12.68 -10.66
CA LEU A 169 -3.29 -12.56 -10.78
C LEU A 169 -3.73 -11.26 -10.13
N LEU A 170 -4.34 -10.37 -10.90
CA LEU A 170 -5.10 -9.25 -10.39
C LEU A 170 -6.52 -9.72 -10.06
N LYS A 171 -6.93 -9.49 -8.83
CA LYS A 171 -8.31 -9.62 -8.38
C LYS A 171 -8.95 -8.25 -8.19
N ILE A 172 -10.23 -8.14 -8.56
CA ILE A 172 -11.07 -6.97 -8.30
C ILE A 172 -12.29 -7.44 -7.51
N ASN A 173 -12.58 -6.81 -6.36
CA ASN A 173 -13.66 -7.22 -5.45
C ASN A 173 -13.63 -8.71 -5.06
N GLY A 174 -12.42 -9.26 -4.92
CA GLY A 174 -12.20 -10.66 -4.53
C GLY A 174 -12.28 -11.67 -5.67
N SER A 175 -12.76 -11.26 -6.85
CA SER A 175 -12.87 -12.10 -8.04
C SER A 175 -11.63 -12.01 -8.91
N ASP A 176 -11.23 -13.13 -9.49
CA ASP A 176 -10.15 -13.21 -10.48
C ASP A 176 -10.49 -12.34 -11.69
N PHE A 177 -9.62 -11.41 -12.04
CA PHE A 177 -9.85 -10.47 -13.13
C PHE A 177 -8.89 -10.70 -14.29
N LYS A 178 -7.57 -10.73 -14.03
CA LYS A 178 -6.57 -10.86 -15.10
C LYS A 178 -5.31 -11.55 -14.61
N THR A 179 -4.78 -12.48 -15.41
CA THR A 179 -3.57 -13.24 -15.10
C THR A 179 -2.47 -12.96 -16.12
N ILE A 180 -1.26 -12.71 -15.63
CA ILE A 180 -0.03 -12.63 -16.43
C ILE A 180 0.94 -13.69 -15.91
N THR A 181 1.39 -14.57 -16.78
CA THR A 181 2.28 -15.69 -16.42
C THR A 181 3.72 -15.43 -16.85
N ASN A 182 4.66 -16.21 -16.30
CA ASN A 182 6.07 -16.21 -16.69
C ASN A 182 6.79 -14.87 -16.52
N VAL A 183 6.39 -14.07 -15.53
CA VAL A 183 7.00 -12.76 -15.24
C VAL A 183 8.32 -12.92 -14.51
N ASP A 184 9.34 -12.17 -14.94
CA ASP A 184 10.63 -12.08 -14.26
C ASP A 184 10.56 -11.19 -13.02
N THR A 185 10.88 -9.91 -13.16
CA THR A 185 10.97 -8.96 -12.04
C THR A 185 9.88 -7.89 -12.08
N SER A 186 9.26 -7.67 -13.23
CA SER A 186 8.21 -6.67 -13.40
C SER A 186 7.33 -6.96 -14.60
N THR A 187 6.11 -6.45 -14.58
CA THR A 187 5.21 -6.40 -15.73
C THR A 187 4.29 -5.19 -15.63
N THR A 188 3.58 -4.89 -16.72
CA THR A 188 2.52 -3.89 -16.76
C THR A 188 1.21 -4.57 -17.11
N ILE A 189 0.21 -4.40 -16.26
CA ILE A 189 -1.16 -4.83 -16.55
C ILE A 189 -1.86 -3.69 -17.28
N THR A 190 -2.19 -3.92 -18.54
CA THR A 190 -2.99 -3.02 -19.38
C THR A 190 -4.44 -3.50 -19.40
N PHE A 191 -5.38 -2.58 -19.67
CA PHE A 191 -6.81 -2.89 -19.71
C PHE A 191 -7.37 -2.62 -21.11
N THR A 192 -8.16 -3.56 -21.62
CA THR A 192 -8.92 -3.41 -22.86
C THR A 192 -10.16 -2.55 -22.62
N GLU A 193 -10.73 -1.99 -23.68
CA GLU A 193 -11.96 -1.21 -23.60
C GLU A 193 -13.13 -1.99 -22.98
N THR A 194 -13.28 -3.27 -23.34
CA THR A 194 -14.29 -4.17 -22.74
C THR A 194 -14.08 -4.36 -21.23
N GLU A 195 -12.83 -4.58 -20.81
CA GLU A 195 -12.48 -4.69 -19.39
C GLU A 195 -12.80 -3.39 -18.63
N ILE A 196 -12.45 -2.24 -19.22
CA ILE A 196 -12.73 -0.91 -18.66
C ILE A 196 -14.25 -0.70 -18.49
N ASN A 197 -15.04 -0.99 -19.54
CA ASN A 197 -16.50 -0.86 -19.49
C ASN A 197 -17.14 -1.78 -18.44
N ASN A 198 -16.64 -3.01 -18.30
CA ASN A 198 -17.10 -3.92 -17.25
C ASN A 198 -16.77 -3.42 -15.84
N LEU A 199 -15.62 -2.77 -15.64
CA LEU A 199 -15.24 -2.17 -14.37
C LEU A 199 -16.06 -0.90 -14.06
N TYR A 200 -16.42 -0.12 -15.07
CA TYR A 200 -17.37 0.98 -14.91
C TYR A 200 -18.74 0.49 -14.46
N ASN A 201 -19.27 -0.57 -15.06
CA ASN A 201 -20.55 -1.16 -14.65
C ASN A 201 -20.56 -1.67 -13.21
N GLN A 202 -19.41 -2.14 -12.71
CA GLN A 202 -19.25 -2.55 -11.31
C GLN A 202 -19.08 -1.38 -10.33
N SER A 203 -18.76 -0.18 -10.83
CA SER A 203 -18.47 1.02 -10.03
C SER A 203 -19.53 2.11 -10.15
N VAL A 204 -20.72 1.80 -10.66
CA VAL A 204 -21.79 2.80 -10.89
C VAL A 204 -22.18 3.61 -9.65
N ASN A 205 -22.03 3.05 -8.44
CA ASN A 205 -22.40 3.69 -7.17
C ASN A 205 -21.21 3.88 -6.21
N VAL A 206 -19.98 3.62 -6.65
CA VAL A 206 -18.78 3.70 -5.80
C VAL A 206 -17.61 4.33 -6.57
N SER A 207 -16.82 5.17 -5.91
CA SER A 207 -15.65 5.82 -6.54
C SER A 207 -14.40 4.95 -6.54
N GLU A 208 -14.43 3.80 -5.85
CA GLU A 208 -13.31 2.89 -5.70
C GLU A 208 -13.78 1.43 -5.59
N LEU A 209 -12.99 0.50 -6.15
CA LEU A 209 -13.15 -0.95 -5.98
C LEU A 209 -11.93 -1.54 -5.27
N SER A 210 -12.10 -2.63 -4.53
CA SER A 210 -10.97 -3.31 -3.89
C SER A 210 -10.13 -4.10 -4.90
N THR A 211 -8.81 -4.12 -4.71
CA THR A 211 -7.88 -4.86 -5.56
C THR A 211 -6.98 -5.78 -4.73
N GLU A 212 -6.53 -6.88 -5.33
CA GLU A 212 -5.49 -7.72 -4.76
C GLU A 212 -4.60 -8.28 -5.88
N LEU A 213 -3.29 -8.09 -5.75
CA LEU A 213 -2.29 -8.80 -6.55
C LEU A 213 -1.91 -10.08 -5.81
N VAL A 214 -2.20 -11.22 -6.42
CA VAL A 214 -1.78 -12.55 -5.98
C VAL A 214 -0.60 -12.97 -6.84
N VAL A 215 0.59 -13.06 -6.23
CA VAL A 215 1.83 -13.40 -6.94
C VAL A 215 2.31 -14.77 -6.51
N THR A 216 2.27 -15.71 -7.45
CA THR A 216 2.76 -17.08 -7.27
C THR A 216 4.18 -17.18 -7.80
N THR A 217 5.13 -17.45 -6.91
CA THR A 217 6.53 -17.66 -7.26
C THR A 217 6.75 -19.12 -7.65
N LYS A 218 7.30 -19.35 -8.84
CA LYS A 218 7.59 -20.68 -9.38
C LYS A 218 9.07 -20.83 -9.67
N GLN A 219 9.59 -22.02 -9.41
CA GLN A 219 10.88 -22.47 -9.93
C GLN A 219 10.58 -23.65 -10.85
N ASN A 220 10.80 -23.47 -12.16
CA ASN A 220 10.29 -24.39 -13.19
C ASN A 220 8.77 -24.59 -13.02
N ALA A 221 8.31 -25.84 -12.94
CA ALA A 221 6.90 -26.17 -12.72
C ALA A 221 6.47 -26.17 -11.23
N THR A 222 7.40 -26.01 -10.28
CA THR A 222 7.10 -26.13 -8.85
C THR A 222 6.79 -24.76 -8.23
N THR A 223 5.66 -24.66 -7.54
CA THR A 223 5.32 -23.48 -6.73
C THR A 223 6.20 -23.43 -5.48
N ILE A 224 6.92 -22.32 -5.31
CA ILE A 224 7.72 -22.03 -4.12
C ILE A 224 6.87 -21.39 -3.03
N GLY A 225 5.90 -20.55 -3.44
CA GLY A 225 4.92 -19.96 -2.55
C GLY A 225 4.21 -18.77 -3.18
N THR A 226 3.33 -18.15 -2.41
CA THR A 226 2.46 -17.07 -2.88
C THR A 226 2.52 -15.89 -1.93
N THR A 227 2.54 -14.69 -2.50
CA THR A 227 2.50 -13.42 -1.76
C THR A 227 1.34 -12.58 -2.29
N ASN A 228 0.60 -11.93 -1.40
CA ASN A 228 -0.54 -11.09 -1.76
C ASN A 228 -0.29 -9.63 -1.40
N LYS A 229 -0.81 -8.70 -2.22
CA LYS A 229 -0.79 -7.26 -1.96
C LYS A 229 -2.16 -6.67 -2.24
N LYS A 230 -2.82 -6.15 -1.22
CA LYS A 230 -4.12 -5.47 -1.35
C LYS A 230 -3.94 -4.01 -1.74
N GLY A 231 -4.94 -3.46 -2.43
CA GLY A 231 -5.02 -2.06 -2.82
C GLY A 231 -6.43 -1.67 -3.24
N LYS A 232 -6.52 -0.58 -4.01
CA LYS A 232 -7.75 -0.01 -4.53
C LYS A 232 -7.61 0.46 -5.97
N MET A 233 -8.66 0.22 -6.74
CA MET A 233 -8.84 0.82 -8.05
C MET A 233 -9.69 2.07 -7.88
N PHE A 234 -9.23 3.21 -8.38
CA PHE A 234 -9.96 4.48 -8.31
C PHE A 234 -10.60 4.82 -9.65
N ILE A 235 -11.79 5.43 -9.61
CA ILE A 235 -12.36 6.09 -10.78
C ILE A 235 -11.86 7.54 -10.82
N ASP A 236 -11.35 7.99 -11.96
CA ASP A 236 -10.86 9.36 -12.11
C ASP A 236 -12.01 10.38 -12.04
N PRO A 237 -12.11 11.22 -11.00
CA PRO A 237 -13.20 12.18 -10.86
C PRO A 237 -13.19 13.25 -11.94
N ILE A 238 -12.05 13.60 -12.53
CA ILE A 238 -11.96 14.66 -13.54
C ILE A 238 -12.59 14.18 -14.85
N LYS A 239 -12.26 12.95 -15.27
CA LYS A 239 -12.82 12.37 -16.49
C LYS A 239 -14.28 11.94 -16.33
N ASN A 240 -14.65 11.46 -15.14
CA ASN A 240 -15.93 10.82 -14.86
C ASN A 240 -16.95 11.68 -14.12
N ALA A 241 -16.63 12.94 -13.79
CA ALA A 241 -17.62 13.87 -13.26
C ALA A 241 -18.82 14.01 -14.22
N PRO A 242 -20.04 14.24 -13.69
CA PRO A 242 -21.23 14.38 -14.51
C PRO A 242 -21.12 15.56 -15.50
N THR A 243 -21.88 15.55 -16.59
CA THR A 243 -22.09 16.76 -17.38
C THR A 243 -23.11 17.65 -16.67
N PHE A 244 -22.89 18.96 -16.67
CA PHE A 244 -23.83 19.95 -16.13
C PHE A 244 -23.56 21.30 -16.79
N GLU A 245 -24.50 21.76 -17.60
CA GLU A 245 -24.30 22.91 -18.50
C GLU A 245 -24.67 24.24 -17.84
N GLU A 246 -25.87 24.32 -17.25
CA GLU A 246 -26.38 25.56 -16.67
C GLU A 246 -27.47 25.32 -15.61
N PHE A 247 -27.93 26.42 -14.99
CA PHE A 247 -29.11 26.44 -14.14
C PHE A 247 -29.87 27.76 -14.32
N GLU A 248 -31.20 27.71 -14.18
CA GLU A 248 -32.03 28.92 -14.13
C GLU A 248 -32.04 29.48 -12.70
N PHE A 249 -32.05 30.81 -12.61
CA PHE A 249 -32.21 31.55 -11.37
C PHE A 249 -33.36 32.54 -11.56
N LYS A 250 -34.33 32.51 -10.64
CA LYS A 250 -35.53 33.35 -10.66
C LYS A 250 -35.66 34.10 -9.35
N SER A 251 -36.14 35.33 -9.42
CA SER A 251 -36.58 36.13 -8.27
C SER A 251 -38.07 36.45 -8.39
N ASP A 252 -38.86 36.17 -7.35
CA ASP A 252 -40.30 36.47 -7.28
C ASP A 252 -41.09 35.94 -8.50
N GLY A 253 -40.73 34.75 -8.99
CA GLY A 253 -41.43 34.08 -10.09
C GLY A 253 -41.15 34.67 -11.49
N LYS A 254 -40.33 35.72 -11.60
CA LYS A 254 -39.87 36.26 -12.90
C LYS A 254 -38.56 35.59 -13.31
N THR A 255 -38.53 35.06 -14.54
CA THR A 255 -37.34 34.49 -15.18
C THR A 255 -36.40 35.62 -15.60
N THR A 256 -35.23 35.71 -14.99
CA THR A 256 -34.13 36.52 -15.54
C THR A 256 -33.25 35.61 -16.37
N SER A 257 -33.24 35.80 -17.69
CA SER A 257 -32.30 35.15 -18.62
C SER A 257 -30.89 35.66 -18.30
N ALA A 258 -30.19 35.03 -17.36
CA ALA A 258 -28.85 35.46 -16.99
C ALA A 258 -27.80 35.02 -18.03
N THR A 259 -27.89 35.59 -19.23
CA THR A 259 -26.84 35.57 -20.26
C THR A 259 -26.24 36.96 -20.34
N GLY A 260 -25.13 37.17 -19.64
CA GLY A 260 -24.43 38.45 -19.69
C GLY A 260 -24.95 39.47 -18.68
N TRP A 261 -24.12 40.47 -18.44
CA TRP A 261 -24.17 41.40 -17.30
C TRP A 261 -25.37 42.35 -17.24
N ASN A 262 -26.39 42.17 -18.05
CA ASN A 262 -27.48 43.13 -18.20
C ASN A 262 -28.80 42.36 -18.34
N ASP A 263 -29.50 42.15 -17.23
CA ASP A 263 -30.98 42.16 -17.21
C ASP A 263 -31.44 42.25 -15.74
N TYR A 264 -31.33 43.49 -15.26
CA TYR A 264 -32.11 44.20 -14.25
C TYR A 264 -33.07 43.37 -13.39
N ILE A 265 -32.98 43.49 -12.05
CA ILE A 265 -33.92 44.32 -11.25
C ILE A 265 -34.80 45.19 -12.16
N THR A 266 -35.78 44.55 -12.80
CA THR A 266 -36.90 45.05 -13.63
C THR A 266 -36.75 46.44 -14.26
N GLU A 267 -36.95 46.53 -15.58
CA GLU A 267 -37.24 47.80 -16.30
C GLU A 267 -38.41 48.62 -15.70
N ASP A 268 -39.14 48.09 -14.71
CA ASP A 268 -40.27 48.74 -14.02
C ASP A 268 -39.99 49.14 -12.55
N ASN A 269 -38.77 49.53 -12.17
CA ASN A 269 -38.51 50.17 -10.87
C ASN A 269 -38.96 49.38 -9.60
N ASN A 270 -39.20 48.07 -9.70
CA ASN A 270 -39.52 47.23 -8.55
C ASN A 270 -38.23 46.66 -7.96
N LEU A 271 -37.64 47.45 -7.05
CA LEU A 271 -36.59 47.06 -6.13
C LEU A 271 -36.93 45.72 -5.46
N SER A 272 -36.19 44.67 -5.79
CA SER A 272 -36.18 43.43 -5.02
C SER A 272 -35.69 43.73 -3.60
N VAL A 273 -36.60 43.76 -2.64
CA VAL A 273 -36.27 43.97 -1.23
C VAL A 273 -35.63 42.68 -0.70
N LEU A 274 -34.32 42.72 -0.39
CA LEU A 274 -33.51 41.57 0.05
C LEU A 274 -34.15 40.67 1.14
N GLU A 275 -35.07 41.21 1.94
CA GLU A 275 -35.75 40.47 3.02
C GLU A 275 -37.12 39.88 2.61
N HIS A 276 -37.62 40.17 1.40
CA HIS A 276 -38.94 39.76 0.92
C HIS A 276 -38.93 39.03 -0.43
N THR A 277 -37.78 38.95 -1.11
CA THR A 277 -37.67 38.27 -2.41
C THR A 277 -37.42 36.78 -2.24
N ILE A 278 -38.26 35.98 -2.89
CA ILE A 278 -38.11 34.52 -2.97
C ILE A 278 -37.23 34.21 -4.17
N TYR A 279 -36.11 33.51 -3.93
CA TYR A 279 -35.20 33.08 -4.98
C TYR A 279 -35.39 31.60 -5.27
N THR A 280 -35.60 31.26 -6.54
CA THR A 280 -35.77 29.89 -7.00
C THR A 280 -34.66 29.51 -7.96
N ILE A 281 -34.04 28.36 -7.71
CA ILE A 281 -33.03 27.76 -8.57
C ILE A 281 -33.66 26.54 -9.22
N LYS A 282 -33.58 26.47 -10.55
CA LYS A 282 -33.93 25.28 -11.30
C LYS A 282 -32.66 24.73 -11.95
N PRO A 283 -32.11 23.62 -11.46
CA PRO A 283 -30.99 22.99 -12.14
C PRO A 283 -31.35 22.62 -13.58
N GLY A 284 -30.43 22.86 -14.52
CA GLY A 284 -30.58 22.42 -15.90
C GLY A 284 -30.31 20.92 -16.07
N THR A 285 -30.18 20.47 -17.31
CA THR A 285 -29.90 19.08 -17.63
C THR A 285 -28.53 18.67 -17.12
N ALA A 286 -28.48 17.55 -16.39
CA ALA A 286 -27.25 16.92 -15.95
C ALA A 286 -27.31 15.42 -16.25
N SER A 287 -26.17 14.85 -16.67
CA SER A 287 -26.06 13.42 -16.98
C SER A 287 -24.81 12.83 -16.35
N GLY A 288 -24.95 11.68 -15.70
CA GLY A 288 -23.79 10.92 -15.23
C GLY A 288 -23.05 10.28 -16.40
N LYS A 289 -21.75 10.04 -16.22
CA LYS A 289 -20.89 9.37 -17.20
C LYS A 289 -20.64 7.91 -16.81
N ASN A 290 -20.46 7.04 -17.79
CA ASN A 290 -20.08 5.64 -17.60
C ASN A 290 -20.99 4.88 -16.63
N GLY A 291 -22.30 4.99 -16.85
CA GLY A 291 -23.34 4.27 -16.09
C GLY A 291 -23.75 4.91 -14.76
N ALA A 292 -23.04 5.95 -14.29
CA ALA A 292 -23.48 6.70 -13.11
C ALA A 292 -24.75 7.51 -13.39
N THR A 293 -25.52 7.78 -12.35
CA THR A 293 -26.75 8.58 -12.40
C THR A 293 -26.62 9.82 -11.54
N ILE A 294 -27.37 10.88 -11.86
CA ILE A 294 -27.43 12.07 -11.00
C ILE A 294 -28.24 11.74 -9.75
N THR A 295 -27.66 11.95 -8.58
CA THR A 295 -28.34 11.74 -7.28
C THR A 295 -28.91 13.02 -6.71
N GLY A 296 -28.40 14.18 -7.14
CA GLY A 296 -28.94 15.47 -6.76
C GLY A 296 -28.02 16.63 -7.12
N PHE A 297 -28.32 17.78 -6.53
CA PHE A 297 -27.61 19.03 -6.71
C PHE A 297 -27.21 19.61 -5.36
N GLU A 298 -26.01 20.16 -5.28
CA GLU A 298 -25.52 20.95 -4.15
C GLU A 298 -25.45 22.42 -4.54
N ILE A 299 -26.13 23.27 -3.77
CA ILE A 299 -26.21 24.71 -4.00
C ILE A 299 -25.44 25.38 -2.87
N SER A 300 -24.36 26.10 -3.22
CA SER A 300 -23.55 26.85 -2.26
C SER A 300 -23.79 28.34 -2.45
N LEU A 301 -24.15 29.00 -1.34
CA LEU A 301 -24.31 30.45 -1.24
C LEU A 301 -23.90 30.89 0.18
N ASN A 302 -23.07 31.92 0.32
CA ASN A 302 -22.67 32.45 1.64
C ASN A 302 -22.12 31.40 2.61
N ASN A 303 -21.25 30.51 2.11
CA ASN A 303 -20.69 29.37 2.85
C ASN A 303 -21.74 28.37 3.39
N ARG A 304 -23.01 28.48 2.99
CA ARG A 304 -24.06 27.49 3.27
C ARG A 304 -24.25 26.59 2.05
N VAL A 305 -24.41 25.29 2.32
CA VAL A 305 -24.68 24.28 1.29
C VAL A 305 -26.10 23.75 1.48
N TYR A 306 -26.90 23.85 0.44
CA TYR A 306 -28.24 23.28 0.32
C TYR A 306 -28.21 22.08 -0.62
N ARG A 307 -29.14 21.14 -0.45
CA ARG A 307 -29.24 19.92 -1.27
C ARG A 307 -30.63 19.79 -1.87
N ALA A 308 -30.70 19.45 -3.15
CA ALA A 308 -31.94 19.23 -3.89
C ALA A 308 -31.85 17.96 -4.75
N THR A 309 -32.96 17.28 -5.01
CA THR A 309 -33.02 16.03 -5.79
C THR A 309 -33.45 16.23 -7.25
N GLY A 310 -33.45 17.47 -7.75
CA GLY A 310 -33.68 17.81 -9.17
C GLY A 310 -34.93 18.65 -9.46
N ALA A 311 -35.75 18.95 -8.44
CA ALA A 311 -36.83 19.93 -8.55
C ALA A 311 -36.33 21.37 -8.38
N GLU A 312 -37.18 22.34 -8.69
CA GLU A 312 -36.97 23.74 -8.30
C GLU A 312 -36.70 23.83 -6.79
N PHE A 313 -35.64 24.55 -6.42
CA PHE A 313 -35.23 24.75 -5.03
C PHE A 313 -35.36 26.22 -4.66
N THR A 314 -36.11 26.51 -3.60
CA THR A 314 -36.25 27.86 -3.07
C THR A 314 -35.19 28.13 -2.00
N LEU A 315 -34.40 29.18 -2.20
CA LEU A 315 -33.46 29.65 -1.19
C LEU A 315 -34.23 30.42 -0.10
N PRO A 316 -33.93 30.18 1.19
CA PRO A 316 -34.41 31.05 2.27
C PRO A 316 -33.82 32.47 2.11
N ASN A 317 -34.52 33.50 2.62
CA ASN A 317 -34.19 34.95 2.57
C ASN A 317 -32.76 35.28 3.06
N ALA A 318 -31.73 34.92 2.29
CA ALA A 318 -30.34 34.82 2.75
C ALA A 318 -29.31 35.28 1.70
N ILE A 319 -29.74 36.01 0.67
CA ILE A 319 -28.81 36.56 -0.32
C ILE A 319 -28.20 37.84 0.27
N THR A 320 -26.87 37.93 0.24
CA THR A 320 -26.13 39.13 0.60
C THR A 320 -25.52 39.72 -0.69
N TYR A 321 -25.06 40.98 -0.63
CA TYR A 321 -24.55 41.70 -1.80
C TYR A 321 -23.26 41.07 -2.37
N ASN A 322 -23.21 40.77 -3.68
CA ASN A 322 -22.05 40.25 -4.45
C ASN A 322 -21.58 38.82 -4.13
N ASP A 323 -22.50 37.85 -4.09
CA ASP A 323 -22.14 36.46 -3.84
C ASP A 323 -21.99 35.60 -5.11
N ASN A 324 -21.09 34.62 -5.05
CA ASN A 324 -21.01 33.56 -6.04
C ASN A 324 -22.05 32.49 -5.69
N LEU A 325 -23.08 32.36 -6.52
CA LEU A 325 -24.00 31.24 -6.46
C LEU A 325 -23.40 30.07 -7.23
N ILE A 326 -23.08 28.99 -6.50
CA ILE A 326 -22.46 27.79 -7.08
C ILE A 326 -23.48 26.67 -7.02
N VAL A 327 -23.82 26.10 -8.18
CA VAL A 327 -24.67 24.89 -8.26
C VAL A 327 -23.81 23.76 -8.78
N SER A 328 -23.85 22.61 -8.10
CA SER A 328 -23.07 21.42 -8.48
C SER A 328 -24.00 20.25 -8.72
N ALA A 329 -23.95 19.61 -9.89
CA ALA A 329 -24.57 18.31 -10.09
C ALA A 329 -23.71 17.23 -9.41
N VAL A 330 -24.33 16.31 -8.68
CA VAL A 330 -23.66 15.22 -7.96
C VAL A 330 -24.11 13.87 -8.54
N ASP A 331 -23.17 13.02 -8.93
CA ASP A 331 -23.47 11.68 -9.43
C ASP A 331 -23.54 10.62 -8.31
N SER A 332 -23.91 9.40 -8.67
CA SER A 332 -24.05 8.23 -7.78
C SER A 332 -22.75 7.77 -7.15
N ARG A 333 -21.60 8.27 -7.59
CA ARG A 333 -20.27 8.03 -7.00
C ARG A 333 -19.82 9.21 -6.12
N GLY A 334 -20.59 10.30 -6.09
CA GLY A 334 -20.27 11.53 -5.37
C GLY A 334 -19.41 12.52 -6.15
N PHE A 335 -19.15 12.30 -7.44
CA PHE A 335 -18.41 13.23 -8.29
C PHE A 335 -19.27 14.44 -8.65
N LYS A 336 -18.62 15.59 -8.87
CA LYS A 336 -19.29 16.88 -8.97
C LYS A 336 -18.80 17.70 -10.15
N THR A 337 -19.75 18.30 -10.87
CA THR A 337 -19.48 19.36 -11.85
C THR A 337 -20.22 20.61 -11.43
N LYS A 338 -19.53 21.75 -11.44
CA LYS A 338 -20.00 23.00 -10.87
C LYS A 338 -20.24 24.05 -11.95
N VAL A 339 -21.34 24.78 -11.84
CA VAL A 339 -21.63 26.00 -12.59
C VAL A 339 -21.71 27.14 -11.58
N ILE A 340 -21.07 28.27 -11.90
CA ILE A 340 -21.00 29.46 -11.04
C ILE A 340 -21.72 30.61 -11.73
N LYS A 341 -22.65 31.26 -11.04
CA LYS A 341 -23.23 32.55 -11.45
C LYS A 341 -23.00 33.59 -10.36
N ASN A 342 -22.56 34.78 -10.76
CA ASN A 342 -22.44 35.92 -9.86
C ASN A 342 -23.82 36.57 -9.71
N ILE A 343 -24.26 36.79 -8.48
CA ILE A 343 -25.54 37.44 -8.19
C ILE A 343 -25.34 38.80 -7.50
N ARG A 344 -26.18 39.77 -7.87
CA ARG A 344 -26.16 41.12 -7.32
C ARG A 344 -27.55 41.50 -6.83
N GLY A 345 -27.69 41.81 -5.54
CA GLY A 345 -28.89 42.42 -4.96
C GLY A 345 -28.68 43.92 -4.72
N GLN A 346 -29.75 44.69 -4.53
CA GLN A 346 -29.67 46.07 -4.02
C GLN A 346 -30.21 46.14 -2.60
N GLN A 347 -29.49 46.84 -1.70
CA GLN A 347 -29.97 47.08 -0.33
C GLN A 347 -31.24 47.92 -0.34
N TYR A 348 -32.31 47.38 0.23
CA TYR A 348 -33.51 48.16 0.50
C TYR A 348 -33.31 48.97 1.78
N THR A 349 -33.46 50.30 1.68
CA THR A 349 -33.56 51.15 2.85
C THR A 349 -35.05 51.34 3.15
N LYS A 350 -35.48 50.96 4.35
CA LYS A 350 -36.88 51.12 4.79
C LYS A 350 -37.35 52.55 4.54
N ILE A 351 -38.44 52.70 3.79
CA ILE A 351 -39.09 54.00 3.62
C ILE A 351 -39.56 54.47 4.99
N LYS A 352 -38.99 55.57 5.49
CA LYS A 352 -39.48 56.27 6.67
C LYS A 352 -40.48 57.31 6.21
N PHE A 353 -41.71 57.23 6.72
CA PHE A 353 -42.66 58.34 6.61
C PHE A 353 -42.42 59.27 7.79
N ASP A 354 -41.83 60.44 7.54
CA ASP A 354 -41.59 61.43 8.59
C ASP A 354 -42.89 62.14 9.01
N LYS A 355 -43.90 62.14 8.13
CA LYS A 355 -45.20 62.77 8.38
C LYS A 355 -46.29 62.16 7.50
N LEU A 356 -47.46 61.90 8.07
CA LEU A 356 -48.70 61.57 7.35
C LEU A 356 -49.66 62.75 7.48
N ASP A 357 -49.83 63.53 6.41
CA ASP A 357 -50.82 64.62 6.38
C ASP A 357 -52.15 64.12 5.82
N ILE A 358 -53.12 63.87 6.70
CA ILE A 358 -54.51 63.56 6.33
C ILE A 358 -55.28 64.88 6.31
N LYS A 359 -55.73 65.32 5.13
CA LYS A 359 -56.65 66.47 5.01
C LYS A 359 -58.08 65.97 4.86
N ARG A 360 -58.98 66.39 5.76
CA ARG A 360 -60.43 66.19 5.62
C ARG A 360 -60.95 67.10 4.50
N ARG A 361 -61.57 66.55 3.46
CA ARG A 361 -62.27 67.33 2.43
C ARG A 361 -63.72 67.51 2.86
N ASN A 362 -64.04 68.61 3.55
CA ASN A 362 -65.42 68.98 3.82
C ASN A 362 -65.97 69.74 2.60
N TYR A 363 -67.04 69.23 1.98
CA TYR A 363 -67.82 69.96 0.97
C TYR A 363 -68.80 70.89 1.71
N PRO A 364 -68.68 72.23 1.64
CA PRO A 364 -69.44 73.12 2.54
C PRO A 364 -70.93 73.32 2.22
N ASN A 365 -71.49 72.74 1.14
CA ASN A 365 -72.75 73.22 0.58
C ASN A 365 -73.90 72.19 0.50
N LEU A 366 -74.11 71.37 1.54
CA LEU A 366 -75.35 70.60 1.65
C LEU A 366 -75.84 70.56 3.09
N LEU A 367 -76.48 71.65 3.53
CA LEU A 367 -77.40 71.58 4.67
C LEU A 367 -78.53 72.62 4.50
N ASN A 368 -79.76 72.14 4.71
CA ASN A 368 -81.03 72.85 4.92
C ASN A 368 -81.88 73.21 3.70
N ILE A 369 -82.77 72.28 3.32
CA ILE A 369 -84.21 72.59 3.25
C ILE A 369 -84.97 71.46 3.96
N VAL A 370 -85.67 71.82 5.04
CA VAL A 370 -86.63 70.99 5.78
C VAL A 370 -87.95 70.96 4.99
N PRO A 371 -88.67 69.82 4.86
CA PRO A 371 -90.03 69.85 4.35
C PRO A 371 -91.01 70.05 5.51
N SER A 372 -91.86 71.07 5.42
CA SER A 372 -93.10 71.15 6.18
C SER A 372 -94.22 71.61 5.25
N ILE A 373 -95.06 70.62 4.89
CA ILE A 373 -96.48 70.63 4.48
C ILE A 373 -96.93 71.73 3.52
#